data_AF-A0A954XEM3-F1
#
_entry.id   AF-A0A954XEM3-F1
#
_cell.length_a   1.000
_cell.length_b   1.000
_cell.length_c   1.000
_cell.angle_alpha   90.00
_cell.angle_beta   90.00
_cell.angle_gamma   90.00
#
_symmetry.space_group_name_H-M   'P 1'
#
loop_
_entity.id
_entity.type
_entity.pdbx_description
1 polymer ?
#
loop_
_entity_poly.entity_id
_entity_poly.type
_entity_poly.pdbx_seq_one_letter_code
_entity_poly.pdbx_strand_id
1 'polypeptide(L)'
;NTGMAVTVDIGNVKDIHPRNKQDVGKRLALWALAKDYGQGDLVYSGPLYKSMKVDGNKAVLSFDHVGGGLVSRDGEPLSWFQVAGEDGNFVDAKAEIVGDTVVVHAEGVSKPTAVRFAWNQTAEPNLSNKAGLPASPFRTDK
;
A
#
# COMPACT_ATOMS: atom_id res chain seq x y z
N ASN A 1 0.87 2.24 -23.21
CA ASN A 1 1.56 1.87 -21.95
C ASN A 1 1.37 2.99 -20.95
N THR A 2 0.95 2.67 -19.73
CA THR A 2 0.83 3.65 -18.62
C THR A 2 1.47 3.04 -17.37
N GLY A 3 2.01 3.88 -16.49
CA GLY A 3 2.62 3.50 -15.22
C GLY A 3 2.40 4.59 -14.18
N MET A 4 2.50 4.23 -12.90
CA MET A 4 2.27 5.14 -11.77
C MET A 4 3.42 5.04 -10.78
N ALA A 5 3.98 6.20 -10.40
CA ALA A 5 4.91 6.31 -9.29
C ALA A 5 4.13 6.76 -8.04
N VAL A 6 4.10 5.90 -7.03
CA VAL A 6 3.54 6.23 -5.72
C VAL A 6 4.54 7.11 -4.97
N THR A 7 4.07 8.14 -4.27
CA THR A 7 4.92 9.15 -3.59
C THR A 7 4.51 9.47 -2.15
N VAL A 8 3.64 8.64 -1.55
CA VAL A 8 3.06 8.89 -0.21
C VAL A 8 4.10 8.89 0.93
N ASP A 9 5.30 8.42 0.66
CA ASP A 9 6.42 8.27 1.59
C ASP A 9 7.50 9.35 1.45
N ILE A 10 7.47 10.12 0.35
CA ILE A 10 8.47 11.15 0.02
C ILE A 10 7.82 12.52 -0.21
N GLY A 11 6.58 12.68 0.27
CA GLY A 11 5.85 13.94 0.28
C GLY A 11 6.32 14.89 1.38
N ASN A 12 5.58 15.98 1.57
CA ASN A 12 5.74 16.87 2.71
C ASN A 12 4.38 17.46 3.08
N VAL A 13 3.82 17.05 4.23
CA VAL A 13 2.50 17.50 4.68
C VAL A 13 2.45 19.01 4.99
N LYS A 14 3.60 19.69 5.11
CA LYS A 14 3.73 21.13 5.37
C LYS A 14 4.09 21.94 4.13
N ASP A 15 4.39 21.30 3.00
CA ASP A 15 4.78 21.96 1.75
C ASP A 15 4.34 21.15 0.53
N ILE A 16 3.40 21.70 -0.23
CA ILE A 16 2.86 21.07 -1.45
C ILE A 16 3.90 20.95 -2.58
N HIS A 17 5.11 21.51 -2.42
CA HIS A 17 6.24 21.40 -3.35
C HIS A 17 7.35 20.47 -2.79
N PRO A 18 7.12 19.14 -2.69
CA PRO A 18 8.08 18.23 -2.09
C PRO A 18 9.41 18.25 -2.86
N ARG A 19 10.52 18.34 -2.13
CA ARG A 19 11.87 18.54 -2.69
C ARG A 19 12.48 17.28 -3.28
N ASN A 20 12.07 16.09 -2.85
CA ASN A 20 12.61 14.82 -3.36
C ASN A 20 12.03 14.47 -4.73
N LYS A 21 12.42 15.23 -5.77
CA LYS A 21 12.04 14.96 -7.16
C LYS A 21 12.83 13.82 -7.78
N GLN A 22 14.02 13.52 -7.25
CA GLN A 22 14.87 12.47 -7.78
C GLN A 22 14.23 11.09 -7.63
N ASP A 23 13.68 10.77 -6.46
CA ASP A 23 13.07 9.45 -6.28
C ASP A 23 11.76 9.29 -7.05
N VAL A 24 11.01 10.37 -7.28
CA VAL A 24 9.88 10.38 -8.23
C VAL A 24 10.37 10.00 -9.63
N GLY A 25 11.42 10.65 -10.12
CA GLY A 25 12.03 10.36 -11.42
C GLY A 25 12.54 8.92 -11.54
N LYS A 26 13.25 8.42 -10.52
CA LYS A 26 13.73 7.03 -10.48
C LYS A 26 12.57 6.02 -10.56
N ARG A 27 11.49 6.24 -9.79
CA ARG A 27 10.31 5.36 -9.80
C ARG A 27 9.61 5.34 -11.16
N LEU A 28 9.51 6.47 -11.84
CA LEU A 28 8.98 6.53 -13.21
C LEU A 28 9.93 5.85 -14.21
N ALA A 29 11.24 6.02 -14.06
CA ALA A 29 12.22 5.37 -14.92
C ALA A 29 12.18 3.84 -14.79
N LEU A 30 11.95 3.29 -13.59
CA LEU A 30 11.81 1.85 -13.40
C LEU A 30 10.72 1.24 -14.28
N TRP A 31 9.58 1.91 -14.43
CA TRP A 31 8.50 1.47 -15.33
C TRP A 31 8.97 1.38 -16.77
N ALA A 32 9.59 2.44 -17.29
CA ALA A 32 10.10 2.47 -18.65
C ALA A 32 11.17 1.38 -18.86
N LEU A 33 12.12 1.26 -17.94
CA LEU A 33 13.19 0.27 -18.01
C LEU A 33 12.64 -1.16 -18.11
N ALA A 34 11.66 -1.50 -17.26
CA ALA A 34 11.09 -2.83 -17.20
C ALA A 34 10.13 -3.15 -18.37
N LYS A 35 9.43 -2.15 -18.93
CA LYS A 35 8.40 -2.37 -19.95
C LYS A 35 8.83 -2.09 -21.37
N ASP A 36 9.73 -1.15 -21.57
CA ASP A 36 10.06 -0.62 -22.89
C ASP A 36 11.54 -0.78 -23.25
N TYR A 37 12.45 -0.93 -22.27
CA TYR A 37 13.91 -1.04 -22.50
C TYR A 37 14.49 -2.43 -22.20
N GLY A 38 13.65 -3.46 -22.13
CA GLY A 38 14.09 -4.86 -22.05
C GLY A 38 14.65 -5.30 -20.69
N GLN A 39 14.51 -4.50 -19.62
CA GLN A 39 14.95 -4.87 -18.27
C GLN A 39 13.82 -5.52 -17.46
N GLY A 40 13.22 -6.57 -18.01
CA GLY A 40 11.96 -7.17 -17.51
C GLY A 40 12.03 -7.73 -16.09
N ASP A 41 13.23 -8.06 -15.59
CA ASP A 41 13.44 -8.63 -14.25
C ASP A 41 13.50 -7.57 -13.13
N LEU A 42 13.46 -6.27 -13.47
CA LEU A 42 13.47 -5.21 -12.47
C LEU A 42 12.16 -5.17 -11.68
N VAL A 43 12.27 -4.97 -10.36
CA VAL A 43 11.12 -4.59 -9.53
C VAL A 43 10.78 -3.13 -9.81
N TYR A 44 9.69 -2.90 -10.55
CA TYR A 44 9.35 -1.57 -11.07
C TYR A 44 8.16 -0.89 -10.38
N SER A 45 7.48 -1.57 -9.45
CA SER A 45 6.36 -1.01 -8.71
C SER A 45 6.34 -1.53 -7.27
N GLY A 46 5.72 -0.76 -6.38
CA GLY A 46 5.39 -1.18 -5.02
C GLY A 46 4.10 -1.99 -4.98
N PRO A 47 3.71 -2.52 -3.81
CA PRO A 47 2.51 -3.34 -3.68
C PRO A 47 1.25 -2.63 -4.19
N LEU A 48 0.52 -3.28 -5.08
CA LEU A 48 -0.78 -2.81 -5.58
C LEU A 48 -1.87 -3.75 -5.07
N TYR A 49 -2.91 -3.19 -4.43
CA TYR A 49 -4.03 -3.99 -3.94
C TYR A 49 -4.63 -4.84 -5.07
N LYS A 50 -4.77 -6.13 -4.82
CA LYS A 50 -5.30 -7.10 -5.78
C LYS A 50 -6.67 -7.63 -5.36
N SER A 51 -6.79 -8.09 -4.11
CA SER A 51 -8.02 -8.69 -3.61
C SER A 51 -8.08 -8.70 -2.09
N MET A 52 -9.29 -8.83 -1.57
CA MET A 52 -9.60 -9.01 -0.16
C MET A 52 -10.41 -10.30 0.00
N LYS A 53 -10.06 -11.08 1.02
CA LYS A 53 -10.86 -12.20 1.53
C LYS A 53 -11.17 -11.96 3.00
N VAL A 54 -12.30 -12.48 3.47
CA VAL A 54 -12.68 -12.40 4.89
C VAL A 54 -12.44 -13.77 5.51
N ASP A 55 -11.73 -13.79 6.63
CA ASP A 55 -11.51 -14.99 7.46
C ASP A 55 -11.89 -14.66 8.91
N GLY A 56 -13.08 -15.12 9.33
CA GLY A 56 -13.68 -14.72 10.60
C GLY A 56 -13.87 -13.21 10.70
N ASN A 57 -13.20 -12.59 11.67
CA ASN A 57 -13.21 -11.14 11.90
C ASN A 57 -12.02 -10.40 11.25
N LYS A 58 -11.31 -11.04 10.32
CA LYS A 58 -10.11 -10.48 9.69
C LYS A 58 -10.31 -10.30 8.18
N ALA A 59 -9.83 -9.19 7.65
CA ALA A 59 -9.68 -8.97 6.22
C ALA A 59 -8.26 -9.33 5.79
N VAL A 60 -8.12 -10.31 4.90
CA VAL A 60 -6.85 -10.77 4.35
C VAL A 60 -6.68 -10.16 2.95
N LEU A 61 -5.69 -9.30 2.81
CA LEU A 61 -5.41 -8.54 1.59
C LEU A 61 -4.22 -9.15 0.85
N SER A 62 -4.39 -9.34 -0.46
CA SER A 62 -3.32 -9.75 -1.37
C SER A 62 -2.90 -8.59 -2.26
N PHE A 63 -1.65 -8.60 -2.70
CA PHE A 63 -1.08 -7.56 -3.54
C PHE A 63 -0.39 -8.14 -4.77
N ASP A 64 -0.44 -7.43 -5.88
CA ASP A 64 0.56 -7.57 -6.94
C ASP A 64 1.81 -6.76 -6.57
N HIS A 65 2.93 -6.96 -7.28
CA HIS A 65 4.17 -6.18 -7.10
C HIS A 65 4.81 -6.26 -5.69
N VAL A 66 4.75 -7.43 -5.06
CA VAL A 66 5.36 -7.66 -3.73
C VAL A 66 6.89 -7.64 -3.73
N GLY A 67 7.58 -7.64 -4.88
CA GLY A 67 9.01 -7.29 -4.98
C GLY A 67 9.96 -8.03 -4.05
N GLY A 68 9.77 -9.35 -3.86
CA GLY A 68 10.55 -10.18 -2.92
C GLY A 68 9.96 -10.30 -1.50
N GLY A 69 8.82 -9.64 -1.27
CA GLY A 69 8.01 -9.73 -0.06
C GLY A 69 7.58 -8.36 0.46
N LEU A 70 6.53 -8.35 1.26
CA LEU A 70 6.05 -7.15 1.95
C LEU A 70 6.94 -6.80 3.15
N VAL A 71 7.05 -5.51 3.46
CA VAL A 71 7.81 -5.02 4.62
C VAL A 71 7.22 -3.70 5.13
N SER A 72 7.37 -3.46 6.44
CA SER A 72 7.25 -2.13 7.02
C SER A 72 8.57 -1.37 6.82
N ARG A 73 8.56 -0.26 6.07
CA ARG A 73 9.80 0.41 5.66
C ARG A 73 10.62 0.98 6.82
N ASP A 74 9.98 1.25 7.94
CA ASP A 74 10.57 1.84 9.15
C ASP A 74 10.68 0.83 10.30
N GLY A 75 10.23 -0.41 10.10
CA GLY A 75 10.24 -1.45 11.14
C GLY A 75 9.13 -1.31 12.18
N GLU A 76 8.32 -0.25 12.11
CA GLU A 76 7.20 -0.01 13.04
C GLU A 76 5.95 -0.78 12.61
N PRO A 77 4.94 -0.94 13.49
CA PRO A 77 3.65 -1.51 13.12
C PRO A 77 3.04 -0.82 11.89
N LEU A 78 2.34 -1.59 11.07
CA LEU A 78 1.72 -1.03 9.87
C LEU A 78 0.69 0.05 10.23
N SER A 79 0.76 1.18 9.54
CA SER A 79 -0.07 2.36 9.79
C SER A 79 -1.04 2.66 8.64
N TRP A 80 -2.03 3.53 8.92
CA TRP A 80 -3.02 4.03 7.95
C TRP A 80 -3.96 2.98 7.36
N PHE A 81 -4.29 1.94 8.12
CA PHE A 81 -5.35 1.01 7.79
C PHE A 81 -6.64 1.37 8.53
N GLN A 82 -7.74 1.33 7.80
CA GLN A 82 -9.09 1.43 8.34
C GLN A 82 -9.93 0.28 7.82
N VAL A 83 -10.83 -0.24 8.65
CA VAL A 83 -11.75 -1.32 8.30
C VAL A 83 -13.17 -0.95 8.69
N ALA A 84 -14.14 -1.35 7.88
CA ALA A 84 -15.56 -1.17 8.15
C ALA A 84 -16.27 -2.52 8.23
N GLY A 85 -17.31 -2.58 9.06
CA GLY A 85 -18.23 -3.72 9.14
C GLY A 85 -19.42 -3.57 8.20
N GLU A 86 -20.49 -4.32 8.46
CA GLU A 86 -21.76 -4.22 7.71
C GLU A 86 -22.44 -2.84 7.85
N ASP A 87 -22.10 -2.07 8.89
CA ASP A 87 -22.60 -0.71 9.12
C ASP A 87 -21.95 0.35 8.22
N GLY A 88 -20.87 0.01 7.51
CA GLY A 88 -20.12 0.91 6.63
C GLY A 88 -19.29 1.96 7.36
N ASN A 89 -19.21 1.92 8.69
CA ASN A 89 -18.42 2.87 9.47
C ASN A 89 -16.96 2.42 9.50
N PHE A 90 -16.07 3.24 8.95
CA PHE A 90 -14.64 2.98 8.97
C PHE A 90 -14.04 3.35 10.34
N VAL A 91 -13.36 2.40 10.95
CA VAL A 91 -12.57 2.59 12.17
C VAL A 91 -11.10 2.27 11.91
N ASP A 92 -10.20 2.83 12.70
CA ASP A 92 -8.78 2.53 12.62
C ASP A 92 -8.52 1.05 12.94
N ALA A 93 -7.62 0.42 12.19
CA ALA A 93 -7.41 -1.01 12.22
C ALA A 93 -5.94 -1.37 12.47
N LYS A 94 -5.73 -2.48 13.16
CA LYS A 94 -4.43 -3.14 13.24
C LYS A 94 -4.18 -3.93 11.97
N ALA A 95 -2.97 -3.86 11.45
CA ALA A 95 -2.55 -4.56 10.25
C ALA A 95 -1.20 -5.26 10.47
N GLU A 96 -1.08 -6.49 9.99
CA GLU A 96 0.13 -7.32 10.13
C GLU A 96 0.46 -8.00 8.80
N ILE A 97 1.75 -8.14 8.51
CA ILE A 97 2.24 -8.87 7.33
C ILE A 97 2.32 -10.37 7.68
N VAL A 98 1.61 -11.20 6.91
CA VAL A 98 1.66 -12.67 7.02
C VAL A 98 1.99 -13.24 5.64
N GLY A 99 3.24 -13.63 5.44
CA GLY A 99 3.77 -13.99 4.12
C GLY A 99 3.67 -12.80 3.15
N ASP A 100 3.02 -13.00 2.00
CA ASP A 100 2.76 -11.96 0.99
C ASP A 100 1.37 -11.31 1.13
N THR A 101 0.75 -11.44 2.31
CA THR A 101 -0.57 -10.85 2.60
C THR A 101 -0.49 -9.86 3.74
N VAL A 102 -1.47 -8.95 3.81
CA VAL A 102 -1.71 -8.09 4.96
C VAL A 102 -3.03 -8.47 5.60
N VAL A 103 -3.00 -8.77 6.89
CA VAL A 103 -4.17 -9.15 7.68
C VAL A 103 -4.60 -7.94 8.50
N VAL A 104 -5.83 -7.47 8.28
CA VAL A 104 -6.39 -6.25 8.88
C VAL A 104 -7.58 -6.60 9.77
N HIS A 105 -7.63 -6.04 10.98
CA HIS A 105 -8.73 -6.21 11.91
C HIS A 105 -8.86 -5.02 12.86
N ALA A 106 -10.05 -4.84 13.44
CA ALA A 106 -10.31 -3.84 14.47
C ALA A 106 -11.24 -4.41 15.55
N GLU A 107 -11.10 -3.91 16.77
CA GLU A 107 -12.05 -4.20 17.84
C GLU A 107 -13.42 -3.61 17.48
N GLY A 108 -14.50 -4.35 17.74
CA GLY A 108 -15.86 -3.96 17.36
C GLY A 108 -16.26 -4.30 15.91
N VAL A 109 -15.32 -4.71 15.04
CA VAL A 109 -15.63 -5.14 13.66
C VAL A 109 -15.56 -6.68 13.57
N SER A 110 -16.72 -7.34 13.74
CA SER A 110 -16.82 -8.80 13.72
C SER A 110 -16.87 -9.41 12.32
N LYS A 111 -17.33 -8.63 11.32
CA LYS A 111 -17.41 -9.04 9.91
C LYS A 111 -16.91 -7.90 9.02
N PRO A 112 -15.62 -7.87 8.68
CA PRO A 112 -15.06 -6.87 7.77
C PRO A 112 -15.74 -6.93 6.40
N THR A 113 -16.23 -5.81 5.90
CA THR A 113 -16.81 -5.68 4.55
C THR A 113 -15.94 -4.83 3.64
N ALA A 114 -15.18 -3.88 4.19
CA ALA A 114 -14.29 -3.01 3.45
C ALA A 114 -13.04 -2.60 4.22
N VAL A 115 -11.95 -2.38 3.48
CA VAL A 115 -10.70 -1.82 3.99
C VAL A 115 -10.29 -0.60 3.18
N ARG A 116 -9.72 0.39 3.86
CA ARG A 116 -9.02 1.53 3.28
C ARG A 116 -7.58 1.54 3.76
N PHE A 117 -6.66 1.86 2.85
CA PHE A 117 -5.26 2.07 3.17
C PHE A 117 -4.83 3.43 2.63
N ALA A 118 -4.22 4.23 3.51
CA ALA A 118 -3.72 5.57 3.19
C ALA A 118 -4.77 6.47 2.51
N TRP A 119 -6.04 6.30 2.87
CA TRP A 119 -7.17 7.08 2.34
C TRP A 119 -7.30 8.42 3.09
N ASN A 120 -6.22 9.21 3.10
CA ASN A 120 -6.15 10.51 3.73
C ASN A 120 -5.11 11.39 3.01
N GLN A 121 -5.37 12.70 2.92
CA GLN A 121 -4.49 13.66 2.24
C GLN A 121 -3.14 13.84 2.92
N THR A 122 -3.04 13.55 4.22
CA THR A 122 -1.80 13.66 5.00
C THR A 122 -1.23 12.30 5.39
N ALA A 123 -1.62 11.22 4.68
CA ALA A 123 -1.13 9.89 4.98
C ALA A 123 0.37 9.74 4.67
N GLU A 124 1.12 9.26 5.65
CA GLU A 124 2.54 8.89 5.52
C GLU A 124 2.72 7.40 5.89
N PRO A 125 2.12 6.45 5.14
CA PRO A 125 2.03 5.04 5.52
C PRO A 125 3.33 4.29 5.30
N ASN A 126 3.60 3.23 6.08
CA ASN A 126 4.88 2.49 6.05
C ASN A 126 4.87 1.14 5.30
N LEU A 127 3.73 0.68 4.75
CA LEU A 127 3.70 -0.53 3.93
C LEU A 127 4.47 -0.35 2.61
N SER A 128 5.40 -1.26 2.34
CA SER A 128 6.23 -1.28 1.14
C SER A 128 6.58 -2.72 0.74
N ASN A 129 7.25 -2.89 -0.40
CA ASN A 129 7.97 -4.13 -0.70
C ASN A 129 9.44 -4.05 -0.27
N LYS A 130 10.12 -5.20 -0.23
CA LYS A 130 11.55 -5.29 0.11
C LYS A 130 12.49 -4.58 -0.87
N ALA A 131 12.00 -4.19 -2.05
CA ALA A 131 12.75 -3.34 -2.99
C ALA A 131 12.68 -1.84 -2.63
N GLY A 132 11.98 -1.47 -1.55
CA GLY A 132 11.87 -0.09 -1.08
C GLY A 132 10.83 0.75 -1.81
N LEU A 133 9.89 0.11 -2.53
CA LEU A 133 8.80 0.81 -3.22
C LEU A 133 7.52 0.78 -2.37
N PRO A 134 6.88 1.93 -2.11
CA PRO A 134 5.72 2.03 -1.22
C PRO A 134 4.47 1.41 -1.86
N ALA A 135 3.58 0.88 -1.01
CA ALA A 135 2.27 0.43 -1.46
C ALA A 135 1.40 1.61 -1.92
N SER A 136 0.64 1.40 -3.00
CA SER A 136 -0.33 2.40 -3.46
C SER A 136 -1.52 2.50 -2.48
N PRO A 137 -2.03 3.71 -2.16
CA PRO A 137 -3.31 3.86 -1.48
C PRO A 137 -4.43 3.12 -2.22
N PHE A 138 -5.39 2.57 -1.47
CA PHE A 138 -6.53 1.87 -2.03
C PHE A 138 -7.75 1.89 -1.09
N ARG A 139 -8.90 1.53 -1.66
CA ARG A 139 -10.12 1.20 -0.94
C ARG A 139 -10.79 -0.01 -1.59
N THR A 140 -11.47 -0.84 -0.80
CA THR A 140 -12.14 -2.05 -1.31
C THR A 140 -13.65 -1.88 -1.46
N ASP A 141 -14.22 -0.79 -0.93
CA ASP A 141 -15.61 -0.38 -1.16
C ASP A 141 -15.71 0.40 -2.48
N LYS A 142 -16.40 -0.17 -3.47
CA LYS A 142 -16.76 0.45 -4.75
C LYS A 142 -18.26 0.58 -4.88
#